data_AF-A0A4P7SYH3-F1
#
_entry.id   AF-A0A4P7SYH3-F1
#
_cell.length_a   1.000
_cell.length_b   1.000
_cell.length_c   1.000
_cell.angle_alpha   90.00
_cell.angle_beta   90.00
_cell.angle_gamma   90.00
#
_symmetry.space_group_name_H-M   'P 1'
#
loop_
_entity.id
_entity.type
_entity.pdbx_description
1 polymer ?
#
loop_
_entity_poly.entity_id
_entity_poly.type
_entity_poly.pdbx_seq_one_letter_code
_entity_poly.pdbx_strand_id
1 'polypeptide(L)'
;MALSAEDPLAAFVALLKSEGRNGVLGLDCGAGSDGLRFVQSGIHFTGVDPSEENIHSARARGLEASVAQAVSLPFADAAFPSVWAVDALVGLPPEEWDDVVRELGRVTAPGAPIAVVLPDPVPQGRGEGFTVLRSPA
;
A
#
# COMPACT_ATOMS: atom_id res chain seq x y z
N MET A 1 10.45 -13.66 -2.59
CA MET A 1 9.64 -14.84 -2.93
C MET A 1 8.25 -14.32 -3.26
N ALA A 2 7.81 -14.41 -4.52
CA ALA A 2 6.45 -14.02 -4.89
C ALA A 2 5.48 -14.99 -4.20
N LEU A 3 4.55 -14.46 -3.40
CA LEU A 3 3.52 -15.26 -2.74
C LEU A 3 2.28 -15.19 -3.64
N SER A 4 1.92 -16.30 -4.28
CA SER A 4 0.62 -16.42 -4.94
C SER A 4 -0.42 -16.78 -3.88
N ALA A 5 -0.97 -15.79 -3.20
CA ALA A 5 -2.11 -15.98 -2.32
C ALA A 5 -3.40 -15.85 -3.14
N GLU A 6 -4.42 -16.66 -2.85
CA GLU A 6 -5.78 -16.44 -3.36
C GLU A 6 -6.36 -15.10 -2.88
N ASP A 7 -5.77 -14.51 -1.82
CA ASP A 7 -6.07 -13.19 -1.28
C ASP A 7 -4.77 -12.52 -0.78
N PRO A 8 -4.14 -11.66 -1.61
CA PRO A 8 -2.92 -10.91 -1.27
C PRO A 8 -3.01 -10.12 0.04
N LEU A 9 -4.14 -9.45 0.28
CA LEU A 9 -4.31 -8.62 1.46
C LEU A 9 -4.38 -9.47 2.73
N ALA A 10 -5.12 -10.58 2.71
CA ALA A 10 -5.18 -11.48 3.86
C ALA A 10 -3.81 -12.06 4.21
N ALA A 11 -3.01 -12.43 3.20
CA ALA A 11 -1.64 -12.88 3.39
C ALA A 11 -0.74 -11.78 4.00
N PHE A 12 -0.89 -10.54 3.54
CA PHE A 12 -0.15 -9.41 4.09
C PHE A 12 -0.57 -9.10 5.53
N VAL A 13 -1.86 -9.10 5.84
CA VAL A 13 -2.36 -8.96 7.22
C VAL A 13 -1.78 -10.03 8.15
N ALA A 14 -1.72 -11.28 7.70
CA ALA A 14 -1.13 -12.36 8.48
C ALA A 14 0.37 -12.13 8.75
N LEU A 15 1.12 -11.63 7.76
CA LEU A 15 2.52 -11.23 7.92
C LEU A 15 2.67 -10.08 8.93
N LEU A 16 1.86 -9.03 8.82
CA LEU A 16 1.93 -7.90 9.75
C LEU A 16 1.69 -8.35 11.19
N LYS A 17 0.68 -9.20 11.40
CA LYS A 17 0.37 -9.76 12.73
C LYS A 17 1.49 -10.63 13.29
N SER A 18 2.11 -11.48 12.47
CA SER A 18 3.22 -12.33 12.93
C SER A 18 4.47 -11.53 13.30
N GLU A 19 4.66 -10.36 12.70
CA GLU A 19 5.74 -9.43 13.01
C GLU A 19 5.38 -8.39 14.09
N GLY A 20 4.17 -8.46 14.68
CA GLY A 20 3.72 -7.51 15.70
C GLY A 20 3.51 -6.09 15.17
N ARG A 21 3.29 -5.93 13.87
CA ARG A 21 3.02 -4.64 13.22
C ARG A 21 1.53 -4.35 13.23
N ASN A 22 1.17 -3.13 13.61
CA ASN A 22 -0.22 -2.71 13.84
C ASN A 22 -0.69 -1.58 12.92
N GLY A 23 0.11 -1.16 11.93
CA GLY A 23 -0.22 -0.06 11.04
C GLY A 23 0.26 -0.26 9.61
N VAL A 24 -0.46 0.31 8.66
CA VAL A 24 -0.14 0.24 7.22
C VAL A 24 -0.48 1.57 6.53
N LEU A 25 0.46 2.03 5.70
CA LEU A 25 0.18 3.06 4.70
C LEU A 25 -0.39 2.40 3.45
N GLY A 26 -1.58 2.80 3.02
CA GLY A 26 -2.14 2.46 1.72
C GLY A 26 -1.79 3.53 0.69
N LEU A 27 -0.93 3.20 -0.27
CA LEU A 27 -0.65 4.05 -1.44
C LEU A 27 -1.64 3.73 -2.55
N ASP A 28 -2.18 4.78 -3.19
CA ASP A 28 -3.26 4.72 -4.19
C ASP A 28 -4.47 3.95 -3.66
N CYS A 29 -4.96 4.37 -2.50
CA CYS A 29 -5.95 3.63 -1.73
C CYS A 29 -7.35 3.60 -2.35
N GLY A 30 -7.60 4.37 -3.41
CA GLY A 30 -8.90 4.52 -4.03
C GLY A 30 -9.98 4.94 -3.02
N ALA A 31 -11.19 4.41 -3.21
CA ALA A 31 -12.29 4.58 -2.25
C ALA A 31 -12.10 3.78 -0.93
N GLY A 32 -10.94 3.16 -0.70
CA GLY A 32 -10.58 2.55 0.58
C GLY A 32 -11.16 1.16 0.85
N SER A 33 -11.48 0.37 -0.18
CA SER A 33 -11.98 -1.00 0.02
C SER A 33 -10.97 -1.88 0.78
N ASP A 34 -9.69 -1.82 0.43
CA ASP A 34 -8.63 -2.49 1.18
C ASP A 34 -8.41 -1.89 2.57
N GLY A 35 -8.51 -0.56 2.68
CA GLY A 35 -8.42 0.12 3.97
C GLY A 35 -9.44 -0.37 4.99
N LEU A 36 -10.68 -0.61 4.57
CA LEU A 36 -11.71 -1.22 5.43
C LEU A 36 -11.32 -2.62 5.89
N ARG A 37 -10.72 -3.44 5.02
CA ARG A 37 -10.29 -4.81 5.35
C ARG A 37 -9.14 -4.81 6.34
N PHE A 38 -8.20 -3.87 6.23
CA PHE A 38 -7.15 -3.67 7.24
C PHE A 38 -7.73 -3.28 8.60
N VAL A 39 -8.62 -2.30 8.64
CA VAL A 39 -9.28 -1.86 9.88
C VAL A 39 -10.08 -2.99 10.53
N GLN A 40 -10.88 -3.72 9.75
CA GLN A 40 -11.63 -4.90 10.22
C GLN A 40 -10.71 -6.01 10.74
N SER A 41 -9.48 -6.07 10.26
CA SER A 41 -8.46 -7.00 10.72
C SER A 41 -7.69 -6.53 11.97
N GLY A 42 -7.98 -5.33 12.47
CA GLY A 42 -7.29 -4.72 13.62
C GLY A 42 -5.96 -4.05 13.29
N ILE A 43 -5.72 -3.71 12.02
CA ILE A 43 -4.55 -2.94 11.56
C ILE A 43 -4.98 -1.49 11.34
N HIS A 44 -4.25 -0.53 11.93
CA HIS A 44 -4.43 0.90 11.68
C HIS A 44 -4.14 1.19 10.20
N PHE A 45 -5.08 1.83 9.53
CA PHE A 45 -4.94 2.20 8.12
C PHE A 45 -4.81 3.71 7.95
N THR A 46 -3.79 4.14 7.21
CA THR A 46 -3.64 5.50 6.71
C THR A 46 -3.56 5.44 5.18
N GLY A 47 -4.49 6.05 4.46
CA GLY A 47 -4.55 6.01 3.00
C GLY A 47 -4.12 7.31 2.32
N VAL A 48 -3.51 7.18 1.15
CA VAL A 48 -3.33 8.30 0.22
C VAL A 48 -3.77 7.92 -1.19
N ASP A 49 -4.27 8.90 -1.93
CA ASP A 49 -4.69 8.77 -3.32
C ASP A 49 -4.66 10.15 -3.99
N PRO A 50 -4.30 10.27 -5.28
CA PRO A 50 -4.29 11.55 -5.98
C PRO A 50 -5.69 12.12 -6.25
N SER A 51 -6.75 11.30 -6.21
CA SER A 51 -8.13 11.72 -6.48
C SER A 51 -8.84 12.20 -5.22
N GLU A 52 -9.29 13.46 -5.25
CA GLU A 52 -10.12 14.04 -4.18
C GLU A 52 -11.44 13.26 -3.98
N GLU A 53 -12.02 12.73 -5.06
CA GLU A 53 -13.26 11.94 -5.03
C GLU A 53 -13.06 10.60 -4.30
N ASN A 54 -11.93 9.93 -4.56
CA ASN A 54 -11.54 8.72 -3.87
C ASN A 54 -11.37 8.98 -2.37
N ILE A 55 -10.63 10.04 -2.03
CA ILE A 55 -10.39 10.42 -0.63
C ILE A 55 -11.68 10.83 0.08
N HIS A 56 -12.59 11.54 -0.60
CA HIS A 56 -13.91 11.85 -0.05
C HIS A 56 -14.68 10.57 0.29
N SER A 57 -14.70 9.60 -0.64
CA SER A 57 -15.37 8.32 -0.45
C SER A 57 -14.75 7.46 0.66
N ALA A 58 -13.41 7.42 0.74
CA ALA A 58 -12.69 6.70 1.80
C ALA A 58 -12.96 7.31 3.18
N ARG A 59 -12.97 8.64 3.30
CA ARG A 59 -13.32 9.33 4.55
C ARG A 59 -14.77 9.12 4.94
N ALA A 60 -15.70 9.11 3.99
CA ALA A 60 -17.11 8.80 4.26
C ALA A 60 -17.32 7.38 4.81
N ARG A 61 -16.37 6.47 4.55
CA ARG A 61 -16.31 5.11 5.12
C ARG A 61 -15.60 5.05 6.50
N GLY A 62 -15.17 6.19 7.05
CA GLY A 62 -14.51 6.29 8.34
C GLY A 62 -13.00 6.01 8.33
N LEU A 63 -12.36 6.01 7.15
CA LEU A 63 -10.91 5.80 7.04
C LEU A 63 -10.13 7.11 7.23
N GLU A 64 -8.95 7.01 7.83
CA GLU A 64 -7.95 8.07 7.78
C GLU A 64 -7.32 8.07 6.39
N ALA A 65 -7.65 9.07 5.58
CA ALA A 65 -7.12 9.20 4.23
C ALA A 65 -6.87 10.66 3.83
N SER A 66 -5.92 10.93 2.95
CA SER A 66 -5.59 12.28 2.46
C SER A 66 -5.14 12.27 1.00
N VAL A 67 -5.33 13.40 0.32
CA VAL A 67 -4.87 13.56 -1.06
C VAL A 67 -3.36 13.72 -1.08
N ALA A 68 -2.66 12.86 -1.81
CA ALA A 68 -1.22 12.97 -2.05
C ALA A 68 -0.82 12.24 -3.33
N GLN A 69 0.31 12.63 -3.90
CA GLN A 69 0.93 11.95 -5.05
C GLN A 69 1.98 10.97 -4.53
N ALA A 70 2.15 9.83 -5.21
CA ALA A 70 3.13 8.81 -4.83
C ALA A 70 4.57 9.32 -4.75
N VAL A 71 4.91 10.30 -5.59
CA VAL A 71 6.24 10.94 -5.64
C VAL A 71 6.52 11.93 -4.50
N SER A 72 5.48 12.35 -3.75
CA SER A 72 5.62 13.32 -2.66
C SER A 72 4.57 13.08 -1.57
N LEU A 73 4.98 12.32 -0.56
CA LEU A 73 4.12 11.88 0.53
C LEU A 73 4.22 12.84 1.73
N PRO A 74 3.10 13.29 2.31
CA PRO A 74 3.07 14.29 3.39
C PRO A 74 3.38 13.69 4.77
N PHE A 75 4.34 12.78 4.84
CA PHE A 75 4.70 12.04 6.05
C PHE A 75 6.18 12.18 6.36
N ALA A 76 6.52 12.07 7.65
CA ALA A 76 7.90 12.06 8.12
C ALA A 76 8.62 10.78 7.66
N ASP A 77 9.95 10.83 7.72
CA ASP A 77 10.78 9.66 7.47
C ASP A 77 10.49 8.55 8.48
N ALA A 78 10.52 7.30 8.02
CA ALA A 78 10.29 6.10 8.83
C ALA A 78 8.97 6.09 9.64
N ALA A 79 7.95 6.83 9.19
CA ALA A 79 6.68 6.98 9.89
C ALA A 79 5.83 5.69 9.91
N PHE A 80 5.98 4.82 8.91
CA PHE A 80 5.10 3.65 8.77
C PHE A 80 5.81 2.32 9.04
N PRO A 81 5.19 1.43 9.85
CA PRO A 81 5.74 0.11 10.10
C PRO A 81 5.45 -0.87 8.96
N SER A 82 4.66 -0.50 7.94
CA SER A 82 4.48 -1.26 6.70
C SER A 82 3.80 -0.41 5.62
N VAL A 83 3.90 -0.85 4.36
CA VAL A 83 3.23 -0.22 3.21
C VAL A 83 2.47 -1.26 2.39
N TRP A 84 1.29 -0.88 1.94
CA TRP A 84 0.46 -1.55 0.94
C TRP A 84 0.32 -0.64 -0.28
N ALA A 85 1.06 -0.95 -1.35
CA ALA A 85 1.08 -0.17 -2.58
C ALA A 85 0.37 -0.94 -3.70
N VAL A 86 -0.82 -0.49 -4.08
CA VAL A 86 -1.63 -1.09 -5.15
C VAL A 86 -1.53 -0.21 -6.36
N ASP A 87 -1.16 -0.76 -7.51
CA ASP A 87 -1.09 -0.01 -8.77
C ASP A 87 -0.20 1.24 -8.72
N ALA A 88 0.72 1.31 -7.76
CA ALA A 88 1.45 2.53 -7.40
C ALA A 88 2.35 3.13 -8.49
N LEU A 89 2.64 2.37 -9.54
CA LEU A 89 3.42 2.82 -10.70
C LEU A 89 2.57 2.90 -11.98
N VAL A 90 1.30 2.48 -11.90
CA VAL A 90 0.41 2.40 -13.06
C VAL A 90 0.01 3.81 -13.48
N GLY A 91 0.30 4.14 -14.72
CA GLY A 91 0.01 5.47 -15.29
C GLY A 91 1.09 6.52 -15.02
N LEU A 92 2.11 6.22 -14.21
CA LEU A 92 3.28 7.08 -14.07
C LEU A 92 4.28 6.84 -15.20
N PRO A 93 4.91 7.91 -15.73
CA PRO A 93 5.96 7.75 -16.71
C PRO A 93 7.22 7.13 -16.06
N PRO A 94 8.04 6.34 -16.78
CA PRO A 94 9.16 5.61 -16.20
C PRO A 94 10.17 6.48 -15.42
N GLU A 95 10.34 7.74 -15.81
CA GLU A 95 11.21 8.70 -15.13
C GLU A 95 10.76 9.04 -13.69
N GLU A 96 9.51 8.80 -13.32
CA GLU A 96 8.98 9.07 -11.97
C GLU A 96 9.07 7.84 -11.04
N TRP A 97 9.39 6.66 -11.57
CA TRP A 97 9.38 5.42 -10.79
C TRP A 97 10.44 5.43 -9.68
N ASP A 98 11.63 5.97 -9.97
CA ASP A 98 12.70 6.09 -8.98
C ASP A 98 12.30 7.03 -7.83
N ASP A 99 11.55 8.08 -8.12
CA ASP A 99 11.04 9.01 -7.11
C ASP A 99 9.99 8.35 -6.21
N VAL A 100 9.08 7.56 -6.77
CA VAL A 100 8.11 6.78 -5.98
C VAL A 100 8.83 5.77 -5.08
N VAL A 101 9.79 5.02 -5.63
CA VAL A 101 10.55 4.02 -4.84
C VAL A 101 11.32 4.70 -3.71
N ARG A 102 11.97 5.83 -3.99
CA ARG A 102 12.67 6.65 -2.98
C ARG A 102 11.72 7.14 -1.91
N GLU A 103 10.55 7.65 -2.30
CA GLU A 103 9.57 8.21 -1.37
C GLU A 103 8.92 7.13 -0.49
N LEU A 104 8.60 5.97 -1.05
CA LEU A 104 8.16 4.79 -0.30
C LEU A 104 9.22 4.33 0.69
N GLY A 105 10.48 4.25 0.27
CA GLY A 105 11.59 3.92 1.15
C GLY A 105 11.74 4.93 2.30
N ARG A 106 11.62 6.23 1.99
CA ARG A 106 11.74 7.32 2.96
C ARG A 106 10.71 7.21 4.09
N VAL A 107 9.43 7.03 3.76
CA VAL A 107 8.35 7.01 4.76
C VAL A 107 8.23 5.67 5.51
N THR A 108 8.88 4.62 5.01
CA THR A 108 8.78 3.27 5.57
C THR A 108 9.92 3.01 6.55
N ALA A 109 9.59 2.54 7.75
CA ALA A 109 10.59 2.20 8.75
C ALA A 109 11.63 1.18 8.21
N PRO A 110 12.91 1.28 8.59
CA PRO A 110 13.94 0.34 8.16
C PRO A 110 13.54 -1.14 8.39
N GLY A 111 13.70 -1.99 7.37
CA GLY A 111 13.34 -3.40 7.42
C GLY A 111 11.84 -3.71 7.45
N ALA A 112 10.96 -2.71 7.41
CA ALA A 112 9.51 -2.93 7.34
C ALA A 112 9.09 -3.51 5.98
N PRO A 113 8.01 -4.33 5.96
CA PRO A 113 7.52 -4.92 4.74
C PRO A 113 6.78 -3.89 3.88
N ILE A 114 7.07 -3.90 2.58
CA ILE A 114 6.39 -3.11 1.54
C ILE A 114 5.77 -4.12 0.58
N ALA A 115 4.44 -4.19 0.55
CA ALA A 115 3.73 -4.96 -0.46
C ALA A 115 3.53 -4.12 -1.72
N VAL A 116 3.93 -4.66 -2.86
CA VAL A 116 3.62 -4.13 -4.19
C VAL A 116 2.64 -5.10 -4.84
N VAL A 117 1.43 -4.61 -5.10
CA VAL A 117 0.35 -5.34 -5.75
C VAL A 117 0.25 -4.81 -7.17
N LEU A 118 0.44 -5.70 -8.14
CA LEU A 118 0.32 -5.37 -9.54
C LEU A 118 -1.08 -5.78 -10.03
N PRO A 119 -1.69 -5.02 -10.94
CA PRO A 119 -2.95 -5.42 -11.53
C PRO A 119 -2.68 -6.62 -12.45
N ASP A 120 -3.67 -7.52 -12.55
CA ASP A 120 -3.56 -8.71 -13.39
C ASP A 120 -3.21 -8.34 -14.85
N PRO A 121 -2.24 -9.02 -15.49
CA PRO A 121 -2.24 -9.12 -16.93
C PRO A 121 -3.39 -10.07 -17.34
N VAL A 122 -4.53 -9.51 -17.75
CA VAL A 122 -5.64 -10.29 -18.35
C VAL A 122 -5.19 -10.90 -19.71
N PRO A 123 -5.62 -12.11 -20.17
CA PRO A 123 -6.19 -13.28 -19.49
C PRO A 123 -5.37 -14.57 -19.76
N GLN A 124 -4.80 -15.19 -18.72
CA GLN A 124 -4.48 -16.63 -18.67
C GLN A 124 -4.09 -17.04 -17.23
N GLY A 125 -5.09 -17.12 -16.34
CA GLY A 125 -5.09 -18.07 -15.22
C GLY A 125 -4.03 -17.95 -14.12
N ARG A 126 -3.42 -16.78 -13.89
CA ARG A 126 -2.66 -16.52 -12.66
C ARG A 126 -3.49 -15.56 -11.81
N GLY A 127 -3.88 -16.00 -10.61
CA GLY A 127 -4.55 -15.12 -9.64
C GLY A 127 -3.66 -13.95 -9.22
N GLU A 128 -4.28 -12.99 -8.53
CA GLU A 128 -3.68 -11.73 -8.09
C GLU A 128 -2.26 -11.95 -7.51
N GLY A 129 -1.27 -11.39 -8.19
CA GLY A 129 0.14 -11.50 -7.81
C GLY A 129 0.57 -10.30 -6.97
N PHE A 130 1.15 -10.53 -5.80
CA PHE A 130 1.83 -9.47 -5.05
C PHE A 130 3.23 -9.90 -4.62
N THR A 131 4.11 -8.92 -4.47
CA THR A 131 5.46 -9.12 -3.94
C THR A 131 5.64 -8.30 -2.68
N VAL A 132 6.21 -8.94 -1.64
CA VAL A 132 6.65 -8.23 -0.44
C VAL A 132 8.15 -8.00 -0.51
N LEU A 133 8.54 -6.73 -0.45
CA LEU A 133 9.90 -6.25 -0.31
C LEU A 133 10.16 -5.82 1.13
N ARG A 134 11.42 -5.59 1.47
CA ARG A 134 11.83 -4.97 2.74
C ARG A 134 12.38 -3.60 2.46
N SER A 135 11.94 -2.62 3.25
CA SER A 135 12.57 -1.30 3.26
C SER A 135 14.06 -1.46 3.59
N PRO A 136 14.98 -0.77 2.88
CA PRO A 136 16.41 -0.78 3.19
C PRO A 136 16.68 -0.43 4.66
N ALA A 137 17.78 -0.96 5.19
CA ALA A 137 18.27 -0.64 6.53
C ALA A 137 19.00 0.72 6.55
#